data_AF-A0A7C5TU21-F1
#
_entry.id   AF-A0A7C5TU21-F1
#
_cell.length_a   1.000
_cell.length_b   1.000
_cell.length_c   1.000
_cell.angle_alpha   90.00
_cell.angle_beta   90.00
_cell.angle_gamma   90.00
#
_symmetry.space_group_name_H-M   'P 1'
#
loop_
_entity.id
_entity.type
_entity.pdbx_description
1 polymer ?
#
loop_
_entity_poly.entity_id
_entity_poly.type
_entity_poly.pdbx_seq_one_letter_code
_entity_poly.pdbx_strand_id
1 'polypeptide(L)'
;EGITTGCHGNDYCPFDPVTRAQMAAFLLRALEGGDYQPPPCTTPPFDDVPCDKWFSPWVAELKARGITTGCHGNDYCPYDPVTRAQMATFLDRTFGIGQH
;
A
#
# COMPACT_ATOMS: atom_id res chain seq x y z
N GLU A 1 4.01 4.93 -17.12
CA GLU A 1 2.67 5.52 -16.86
C GLU A 1 1.88 4.49 -16.04
N GLY A 2 0.97 4.89 -15.12
CA GLY A 2 0.18 3.91 -14.35
C GLY A 2 0.48 3.79 -12.83
N ILE A 3 1.25 4.70 -12.24
CA ILE A 3 1.54 4.62 -10.79
C ILE A 3 0.30 4.98 -9.94
N THR A 4 -0.58 5.88 -10.39
CA THR A 4 -1.69 6.39 -9.57
C THR A 4 -3.03 6.35 -10.30
N THR A 5 -4.08 5.82 -9.66
CA THR A 5 -5.45 5.82 -10.21
C THR A 5 -6.22 7.12 -9.98
N GLY A 6 -5.58 8.15 -9.40
CA GLY A 6 -6.20 9.44 -9.11
C GLY A 6 -7.31 9.38 -8.04
N CYS A 7 -7.68 10.54 -7.49
CA CYS A 7 -8.68 10.61 -6.42
C CYS A 7 -10.12 10.79 -6.97
N HIS A 8 -10.27 11.37 -8.16
CA HIS A 8 -11.53 11.53 -8.87
C HIS A 8 -11.29 11.44 -10.38
N GLY A 9 -11.87 10.45 -11.07
CA GLY A 9 -12.06 10.49 -12.53
C GLY A 9 -10.84 10.75 -13.42
N ASN A 10 -9.63 10.37 -13.00
CA ASN A 10 -8.32 10.56 -13.65
C ASN A 10 -7.46 11.77 -13.20
N ASP A 11 -7.85 12.50 -12.14
CA ASP A 11 -7.01 13.58 -11.62
C ASP A 11 -5.90 13.09 -10.66
N TYR A 12 -4.66 13.48 -10.95
CA TYR A 12 -3.54 13.37 -10.02
C TYR A 12 -3.69 14.45 -8.96
N CYS A 13 -3.88 14.06 -7.69
CA CYS A 13 -4.15 14.96 -6.57
C CYS A 13 -2.89 15.09 -5.70
N PRO A 14 -1.87 15.88 -6.10
CA PRO A 14 -0.56 15.92 -5.44
C PRO A 14 -0.58 16.54 -4.04
N PHE A 15 -1.70 17.16 -3.65
CA PHE A 15 -1.86 17.86 -2.38
C PHE A 15 -2.68 17.07 -1.36
N ASP A 16 -3.40 16.02 -1.80
CA ASP A 16 -4.14 15.17 -0.88
C ASP A 16 -3.18 14.15 -0.24
N PRO A 17 -3.30 13.93 1.08
CA PRO A 17 -2.47 12.94 1.74
C PRO A 17 -2.80 11.55 1.21
N VAL A 18 -1.79 10.85 0.71
CA VAL A 18 -1.90 9.47 0.23
C VAL A 18 -2.29 8.57 1.42
N THR A 19 -3.38 7.82 1.27
CA THR A 19 -3.80 6.86 2.30
C THR A 19 -2.89 5.63 2.31
N ARG A 20 -2.84 4.91 3.42
CA ARG A 20 -2.06 3.66 3.52
C ARG A 20 -2.49 2.63 2.47
N ALA A 21 -3.79 2.53 2.18
CA ALA A 21 -4.31 1.69 1.10
C ALA A 21 -3.74 2.07 -0.29
N GLN A 22 -3.71 3.37 -0.62
CA GLN A 22 -3.15 3.85 -1.88
C GLN A 22 -1.64 3.60 -1.94
N MET A 23 -0.94 3.81 -0.82
CA MET A 23 0.50 3.56 -0.72
C MET A 23 0.83 2.08 -0.97
N ALA A 24 0.00 1.14 -0.52
CA ALA A 24 0.18 -0.28 -0.81
C ALA A 24 0.19 -0.58 -2.31
N ALA A 25 -0.74 0.03 -3.07
CA ALA A 25 -0.78 -0.12 -4.51
C ALA A 25 0.44 0.51 -5.19
N PHE A 26 0.88 1.68 -4.73
CA PHE A 26 2.03 2.37 -5.30
C PHE A 26 3.34 1.61 -5.09
N LEU A 27 3.58 1.08 -3.89
CA LEU A 27 4.79 0.32 -3.58
C LEU A 27 4.90 -0.93 -4.44
N LEU A 28 3.82 -1.70 -4.57
CA LEU A 28 3.82 -2.93 -5.34
C LEU A 28 3.96 -2.66 -6.84
N ARG A 29 3.31 -1.63 -7.38
CA ARG A 29 3.53 -1.21 -8.77
C ARG A 29 4.93 -0.67 -9.01
N ALA A 30 5.52 0.00 -8.04
CA ALA A 30 6.89 0.49 -8.17
C ALA A 30 7.93 -0.67 -8.11
N LEU A 31 7.61 -1.76 -7.40
CA LEU A 31 8.45 -2.96 -7.34
C LEU A 31 8.31 -3.87 -8.55
N GLU A 32 7.07 -4.17 -8.95
CA GLU A 32 6.76 -5.23 -9.91
C GLU A 32 6.45 -4.68 -11.32
N GLY A 33 6.24 -3.37 -11.44
CA GLY A 33 5.84 -2.70 -12.68
C GLY A 33 4.42 -2.13 -12.63
N GLY A 34 4.15 -1.13 -13.48
CA GLY A 34 2.91 -0.34 -13.46
C GLY A 34 1.62 -1.17 -13.65
N ASP A 35 1.70 -2.27 -14.39
CA ASP A 35 0.56 -3.16 -14.69
C ASP A 35 0.38 -4.28 -13.66
N TYR A 36 1.23 -4.35 -12.63
CA TYR A 36 1.15 -5.39 -11.62
C TYR A 36 -0.23 -5.40 -10.94
N GLN A 37 -0.76 -6.61 -10.74
CA GLN A 37 -1.97 -6.87 -9.95
C GLN A 37 -1.68 -8.02 -8.99
N PRO A 38 -1.81 -7.81 -7.67
CA PRO A 38 -1.60 -8.87 -6.70
C PRO A 38 -2.68 -9.95 -6.79
N PRO A 39 -2.39 -11.17 -6.29
CA PRO A 39 -3.39 -12.23 -6.20
C PRO A 39 -4.64 -11.80 -5.41
N PRO A 40 -5.83 -12.32 -5.74
CA PRO A 40 -7.05 -12.03 -4.98
C PRO A 40 -6.89 -12.33 -3.48
N CYS A 41 -7.49 -11.48 -2.63
CA CYS A 41 -7.54 -11.72 -1.20
C CYS A 41 -8.43 -12.93 -0.89
N THR A 42 -7.86 -13.98 -0.30
CA THR A 42 -8.60 -15.18 0.14
C THR A 42 -8.85 -15.20 1.65
N THR A 43 -8.07 -14.46 2.43
CA THR A 43 -8.18 -14.37 3.89
C THR A 43 -7.83 -12.95 4.32
N PRO A 44 -8.61 -12.32 5.22
CA PRO A 44 -8.32 -10.97 5.71
C PRO A 44 -6.89 -10.87 6.27
N PRO A 45 -6.02 -10.01 5.71
CA PRO A 45 -4.65 -9.86 6.20
C PRO A 45 -4.58 -9.11 7.53
N PHE A 46 -5.58 -8.28 7.85
CA PHE A 46 -5.70 -7.51 9.10
C PHE A 46 -7.18 -7.43 9.48
N ASP A 47 -7.48 -7.12 10.74
CA ASP A 47 -8.85 -7.13 11.27
C ASP A 47 -9.74 -6.07 10.59
N ASP A 48 -9.16 -4.93 10.20
CA ASP A 48 -9.78 -3.84 9.46
C ASP A 48 -9.63 -3.93 7.92
N VAL A 49 -9.16 -5.06 7.40
CA VAL A 49 -8.98 -5.31 5.96
C VAL A 49 -9.76 -6.56 5.52
N PRO A 50 -11.10 -6.48 5.42
CA PRO A 50 -11.90 -7.55 4.86
C PRO A 50 -11.59 -7.73 3.36
N CYS A 51 -11.65 -8.96 2.83
CA CYS A 51 -11.27 -9.25 1.44
C CYS A 51 -12.19 -8.64 0.36
N ASP A 52 -13.30 -8.00 0.74
CA ASP A 52 -14.24 -7.35 -0.18
C ASP A 52 -13.80 -5.93 -0.60
N LYS A 53 -12.67 -5.41 -0.09
CA LYS A 53 -12.14 -4.09 -0.45
C LYS A 53 -11.15 -4.15 -1.60
N TRP A 54 -11.13 -3.08 -2.39
CA TRP A 54 -10.22 -2.93 -3.55
C TRP A 54 -8.74 -2.99 -3.15
N PHE A 55 -8.39 -2.54 -1.94
CA PHE A 55 -7.02 -2.51 -1.44
C PHE A 55 -6.58 -3.82 -0.79
N SER A 56 -7.51 -4.74 -0.48
CA SER A 56 -7.19 -5.95 0.29
C SER A 56 -6.16 -6.85 -0.38
N PRO A 57 -6.20 -7.09 -1.71
CA PRO A 57 -5.13 -7.80 -2.42
C PRO A 57 -3.75 -7.17 -2.24
N TRP A 58 -3.67 -5.84 -2.28
CA TRP A 58 -2.42 -5.08 -2.15
C TRP A 58 -1.86 -5.14 -0.74
N VAL A 59 -2.73 -5.00 0.26
CA VAL A 59 -2.34 -5.08 1.67
C VAL A 59 -1.92 -6.50 2.04
N ALA A 60 -2.62 -7.51 1.53
CA ALA A 60 -2.26 -8.91 1.73
C ALA A 60 -0.86 -9.20 1.17
N GLU A 61 -0.56 -8.71 -0.03
CA GLU A 61 0.74 -8.89 -0.66
C GLU A 61 1.86 -8.14 0.10
N LEU A 62 1.61 -6.91 0.57
CA LEU A 62 2.57 -6.21 1.43
C LEU A 62 2.86 -6.99 2.73
N LYS A 63 1.84 -7.59 3.35
CA LYS A 63 1.99 -8.40 4.56
C LYS A 63 2.78 -9.67 4.27
N ALA A 64 2.46 -10.37 3.18
CA ALA A 64 3.18 -11.57 2.75
C ALA A 64 4.68 -11.31 2.50
N ARG A 65 5.02 -10.12 1.98
CA ARG A 65 6.41 -9.67 1.75
C ARG A 65 7.10 -9.07 2.97
N GLY A 66 6.41 -8.94 4.11
CA GLY A 66 6.97 -8.33 5.32
C GLY A 66 7.21 -6.81 5.22
N ILE A 67 6.63 -6.14 4.22
CA ILE A 67 6.80 -4.69 4.00
C ILE A 67 6.01 -3.89 5.04
N THR A 68 4.86 -4.43 5.48
CA THR A 68 4.01 -3.82 6.51
C THR A 68 3.77 -4.76 7.68
N THR A 69 3.71 -4.18 8.88
CA THR A 69 3.34 -4.86 10.13
C THR A 69 2.01 -4.35 10.69
N GLY A 70 1.32 -3.46 9.98
CA GLY A 70 0.11 -2.81 10.47
C GLY A 70 0.36 -1.43 11.10
N CYS A 71 -0.64 -0.90 11.79
CA CYS A 71 -0.60 0.38 12.51
C CYS A 71 -0.69 0.18 14.04
N HIS A 72 -1.68 -0.59 14.51
CA HIS A 72 -1.86 -0.93 15.92
C HIS A 72 -2.57 -2.28 16.05
N GLY A 73 -2.24 -3.07 17.07
CA GLY A 73 -2.83 -4.40 17.23
C GLY A 73 -2.65 -5.25 15.96
N ASN A 74 -3.75 -5.77 15.42
CA ASN A 74 -3.78 -6.48 14.13
C ASN A 74 -4.51 -5.66 13.04
N ASP A 75 -4.48 -4.33 13.13
CA ASP A 75 -5.05 -3.41 12.15
C ASP A 75 -4.00 -2.86 11.18
N TYR A 76 -4.42 -2.53 9.97
CA TYR A 76 -3.63 -1.88 8.94
C TYR A 76 -3.81 -0.37 8.90
N CYS A 77 -4.98 0.15 9.29
CA CYS A 77 -5.44 1.51 9.16
C CYS A 77 -5.44 2.00 7.69
N PRO A 78 -6.22 1.39 6.78
CA PRO A 78 -6.14 1.64 5.33
C PRO A 78 -6.46 3.08 4.92
N TYR A 79 -7.30 3.78 5.71
CA TYR A 79 -7.74 5.13 5.41
C TYR A 79 -6.87 6.22 6.04
N ASP A 80 -5.95 5.85 6.92
CA ASP A 80 -5.07 6.82 7.56
C ASP A 80 -4.10 7.40 6.53
N PRO A 81 -3.80 8.71 6.62
CA PRO A 81 -2.80 9.34 5.79
C PRO A 81 -1.40 8.81 6.15
N VAL A 82 -0.57 8.56 5.14
CA VAL A 82 0.82 8.18 5.33
C VAL A 82 1.65 9.41 5.68
N THR A 83 2.30 9.41 6.85
CA THR A 83 3.25 10.47 7.20
C THR A 83 4.54 10.35 6.39
N ARG A 84 5.30 11.44 6.22
CA ARG A 84 6.60 11.40 5.52
C ARG A 84 7.57 10.37 6.11
N ALA A 85 7.55 10.20 7.44
CA ALA A 85 8.36 9.19 8.11
C ALA A 85 7.92 7.77 7.76
N GLN A 86 6.60 7.51 7.73
CA GLN A 86 6.07 6.21 7.32
C GLN A 86 6.35 5.91 5.84
N MET A 87 6.30 6.92 4.97
CA MET A 87 6.68 6.79 3.57
C MET A 87 8.15 6.38 3.43
N ALA A 88 9.06 7.00 4.18
CA ALA A 88 10.47 6.63 4.18
C ALA A 88 10.68 5.17 4.64
N THR A 89 10.01 4.74 5.72
CA THR A 89 10.06 3.34 6.19
C THR A 89 9.53 2.37 5.14
N PHE A 90 8.44 2.72 4.46
CA PHE A 90 7.91 1.90 3.38
C PHE A 90 8.88 1.79 2.22
N LEU A 91 9.45 2.91 1.75
CA LEU A 91 10.43 2.92 0.67
C LEU A 91 11.70 2.15 1.03
N ASP A 92 12.18 2.29 2.26
CA ASP A 92 13.36 1.57 2.75
C ASP A 92 13.12 0.06 2.78
N ARG A 93 11.98 -0.41 3.30
CA ARG A 93 11.64 -1.84 3.31
C ARG A 93 11.34 -2.40 1.92
N THR A 94 10.86 -1.55 1.02
CA THR A 94 10.50 -1.92 -0.35
C THR A 94 11.76 -2.06 -1.20
N PHE A 95 12.68 -1.09 -1.15
CA PHE A 95 13.84 -1.02 -2.04
C PHE A 95 15.20 -1.30 -1.37
N GLY A 96 15.24 -1.53 -0.06
CA GLY A 96 16.46 -1.86 0.68
C GLY A 96 17.49 -0.72 0.71
N ILE A 97 17.04 0.54 0.78
CA ILE A 97 17.89 1.73 0.56
C ILE A 97 18.85 2.04 1.72
N GLY A 98 18.84 1.26 2.81
CA GLY A 98 19.71 1.41 3.98
C GLY A 98 20.76 0.31 4.20
N GLN A 99 20.94 -0.63 3.26
CA GLN A 99 21.97 -1.69 3.37
C GLN A 99 23.21 -1.34 2.54
N HIS A 100 23.97 -0.33 2.95
CA HIS A 100 25.36 -0.12 2.55
C HIS A 100 26.20 0.46 3.69
#